data_AF-A0A8T4WTL9-F1
#
_entry.id   AF-A0A8T4WTL9-F1
#
_cell.length_a   1.000
_cell.length_b   1.000
_cell.length_c   1.000
_cell.angle_alpha   90.00
_cell.angle_beta   90.00
_cell.angle_gamma   90.00
#
_symmetry.space_group_name_H-M   'P 1'
#
loop_
_entity.id
_entity.type
_entity.pdbx_description
1 polymer ?
#
loop_
_entity_poly.entity_id
_entity_poly.type
_entity_poly.pdbx_seq_one_letter_code
_entity_poly.pdbx_strand_id
1 'polypeptide(L)'
;MKVEDVGNLPSFHISAEKKESDKEIKFIVIPYSKTSWEFKKKIAKIIPNRLTYREYPAKVSKLELIDREKDRKVTLNDLGSSIGNAEYTTGLLL
;
A
#
# COMPACT_ATOMS: atom_id res chain seq x y z
N MET A 1 3.03 7.69 3.53
CA MET A 1 3.30 6.30 3.11
C MET A 1 4.79 6.20 2.81
N LYS A 2 5.50 5.32 3.50
CA LYS A 2 6.91 5.00 3.24
C LYS A 2 6.97 3.65 2.54
N VAL A 3 7.83 3.51 1.55
CA VAL A 3 8.05 2.25 0.83
C VAL A 3 9.51 1.86 1.03
N GLU A 4 9.76 0.64 1.48
CA GLU A 4 11.09 0.05 1.66
C GLU A 4 11.17 -1.25 0.89
N ASP A 5 12.28 -1.53 0.20
CA ASP A 5 12.41 -2.80 -0.53
C ASP A 5 12.84 -3.92 0.43
N VAL A 6 12.08 -5.02 0.45
CA VAL A 6 12.40 -6.26 1.16
C VAL A 6 12.68 -7.33 0.11
N GLY A 7 13.94 -7.49 -0.25
CA GLY A 7 14.34 -8.30 -1.41
C GLY A 7 13.87 -7.65 -2.71
N ASN A 8 13.04 -8.34 -3.49
CA ASN A 8 12.49 -7.85 -4.77
C ASN A 8 11.06 -7.27 -4.67
N LEU A 9 10.50 -7.18 -3.46
CA LEU A 9 9.13 -6.73 -3.20
C LEU A 9 9.12 -5.53 -2.26
N PRO A 10 8.21 -4.56 -2.47
CA PRO A 10 8.09 -3.39 -1.61
C PRO A 10 7.35 -3.73 -0.31
N SER A 11 7.87 -3.31 0.83
CA SER A 11 7.12 -3.18 2.08
C SER A 11 6.44 -1.81 2.12
N PHE A 12 5.13 -1.80 2.36
CA PHE A 12 4.36 -0.57 2.45
C PHE A 12 4.06 -0.24 3.90
N HIS A 13 4.54 0.92 4.35
CA HIS A 13 4.33 1.44 5.70
C HIS A 13 3.35 2.61 5.63
N ILE A 14 2.20 2.41 6.26
CA ILE A 14 1.10 3.37 6.27
C ILE A 14 0.86 3.77 7.73
N SER A 15 0.90 5.07 7.97
CA SER A 15 0.51 5.67 9.24
C SER A 15 -0.42 6.84 8.95
N ALA A 16 -1.49 6.95 9.73
CA ALA A 16 -2.34 8.13 9.73
C ALA A 16 -2.77 8.44 11.16
N GLU A 17 -2.81 9.74 11.46
CA GLU A 17 -3.21 10.26 12.77
C GLU A 17 -4.34 11.25 12.57
N LYS A 18 -5.33 11.19 13.45
CA LYS A 18 -6.40 12.18 13.54
C LYS A 18 -6.21 12.99 14.83
N LYS A 19 -5.56 14.14 14.69
CA LYS A 19 -5.11 15.00 15.79
C LYS A 19 -6.25 15.45 16.70
N GLU A 20 -7.46 15.62 16.17
CA GLU A 20 -8.61 16.10 16.94
C GLU A 20 -9.22 15.02 17.85
N SER A 21 -8.76 13.76 17.76
CA SER A 21 -9.35 12.65 18.51
C SER A 21 -8.33 11.63 19.03
N ASP A 22 -7.05 12.02 19.06
CA ASP A 22 -5.89 11.18 19.44
C ASP A 22 -5.91 9.74 18.89
N LYS A 23 -6.51 9.57 17.71
CA LYS A 23 -6.63 8.29 17.01
C LYS A 23 -5.50 8.11 16.03
N GLU A 24 -4.95 6.92 16.02
CA GLU A 24 -3.84 6.55 15.14
C GLU A 24 -4.10 5.19 14.50
N ILE A 25 -3.76 5.08 13.23
CA ILE A 25 -3.64 3.82 12.52
C ILE A 25 -2.19 3.63 12.07
N LYS A 26 -1.62 2.48 12.41
CA LYS A 26 -0.35 1.99 11.88
C LYS A 26 -0.57 0.66 11.18
N PHE A 27 -0.08 0.55 9.96
CA PHE A 27 -0.33 -0.60 9.10
C PHE A 27 0.87 -0.90 8.22
N ILE A 28 1.30 -2.16 8.20
CA ILE A 28 2.39 -2.66 7.37
C ILE A 28 1.86 -3.77 6.47
N VAL A 29 2.13 -3.63 5.18
CA VAL A 29 1.77 -4.59 4.15
C VAL A 29 3.03 -5.13 3.51
N ILE A 30 3.17 -6.46 3.53
CA ILE A 30 4.27 -7.15 2.87
C ILE A 30 3.66 -8.02 1.77
N PRO A 31 3.84 -7.64 0.49
CA PRO A 31 3.52 -8.47 -0.64
C PRO A 31 4.32 -9.77 -0.64
N TYR A 32 3.72 -10.83 -1.18
CA TYR A 32 4.42 -12.10 -1.43
C TYR A 32 4.62 -12.36 -2.94
N SER A 33 3.99 -11.55 -3.80
CA SER A 33 4.16 -11.60 -5.25
C SER A 33 3.96 -10.22 -5.89
N LYS A 34 4.24 -10.13 -7.19
CA LYS A 34 4.08 -8.92 -8.00
C LYS A 34 3.67 -9.31 -9.40
N THR A 35 2.64 -8.65 -9.91
CA THR A 35 2.29 -8.65 -11.34
C THR A 35 2.40 -7.23 -11.88
N SER A 36 2.88 -7.08 -13.12
CA SER A 36 3.06 -5.77 -13.75
C SER A 36 2.59 -5.82 -15.19
N TRP A 37 1.77 -4.84 -15.57
CA TRP A 37 1.35 -4.62 -16.95
C TRP A 37 1.88 -3.28 -17.44
N GLU A 38 2.31 -3.25 -18.68
CA GLU A 38 2.77 -2.04 -19.34
C GLU A 38 1.94 -1.77 -20.59
N PHE A 39 1.28 -0.62 -20.60
CA PHE A 39 0.49 -0.16 -21.73
C PHE A 39 1.28 0.92 -22.46
N LYS A 40 1.51 0.71 -23.75
CA LYS A 40 2.24 1.61 -24.64
C LYS A 40 1.37 1.91 -25.85
N LYS A 41 1.23 3.19 -26.21
CA LYS A 41 0.60 3.59 -27.48
C LYS A 41 1.55 4.49 -28.26
N LYS A 42 1.66 4.27 -29.56
CA LYS A 42 2.54 5.06 -30.42
C LYS A 42 1.88 6.43 -30.67
N ILE A 43 2.37 7.46 -29.99
CA ILE A 43 2.09 8.87 -30.27
C ILE A 43 3.41 9.49 -30.73
N ALA A 44 3.39 10.66 -31.37
CA ALA A 44 4.59 11.39 -31.79
C ALA A 44 5.69 11.30 -30.70
N LYS A 45 6.92 10.98 -31.12
CA LYS A 45 8.04 10.43 -30.30
C LYS A 45 8.42 11.20 -29.03
N ILE A 46 7.86 12.38 -28.80
CA ILE A 46 8.29 13.35 -27.78
C ILE A 46 7.47 13.19 -26.49
N ILE A 47 6.26 12.63 -26.55
CA ILE A 47 5.39 12.54 -25.37
C ILE A 47 5.48 11.15 -24.75
N PRO A 48 5.82 11.03 -23.44
CA PRO A 48 5.77 9.76 -22.73
C PRO A 48 4.33 9.23 -22.76
N ASN A 49 4.11 8.16 -23.51
CA ASN A 49 2.81 7.49 -23.61
C ASN A 49 2.93 6.05 -23.14
N ARG A 50 3.14 5.94 -21.83
CA ARG A 50 3.34 4.67 -21.15
C ARG A 50 2.67 4.74 -19.80
N LEU A 51 1.83 3.74 -19.54
CA LEU A 51 1.25 3.48 -18.23
C LEU A 51 1.79 2.15 -17.72
N THR A 52 2.24 2.11 -16.48
CA THR A 52 2.65 0.89 -15.80
C THR A 52 1.75 0.69 -14.60
N TYR A 53 0.94 -0.38 -14.65
CA TYR A 53 0.09 -0.82 -13.55
C TYR A 53 0.77 -2.00 -12.85
N ARG A 54 0.79 -1.97 -11.51
CA ARG A 54 1.41 -3.00 -10.70
C ARG A 54 0.44 -3.43 -9.61
N GLU A 55 0.32 -4.74 -9.45
CA GLU A 55 -0.49 -5.38 -8.43
C GLU A 55 0.39 -6.24 -7.53
N TYR A 56 0.15 -6.14 -6.23
CA TYR A 56 0.95 -6.75 -5.18
C TYR A 56 0.03 -7.52 -4.25
N PRO A 57 -0.23 -8.81 -4.52
CA PRO A 57 -0.89 -9.68 -3.57
C PRO A 57 -0.12 -9.70 -2.27
N ALA A 58 -0.81 -9.38 -1.19
CA ALA A 58 -0.20 -9.09 0.09
C ALA A 58 -0.99 -9.64 1.26
N LYS A 59 -0.24 -9.91 2.33
CA LYS A 59 -0.79 -10.24 3.63
C LYS A 59 -0.56 -9.06 4.55
N VAL A 60 -1.57 -8.70 5.33
CA VAL A 60 -1.38 -7.73 6.41
C VAL A 60 -0.41 -8.35 7.42
N SER A 61 0.79 -7.76 7.55
CA SER A 61 1.80 -8.28 8.48
C SER A 61 1.68 -7.63 9.85
N LYS A 62 1.23 -6.38 9.90
CA LYS A 62 0.97 -5.66 11.15
C LYS A 62 -0.17 -4.65 10.97
N LEU A 63 -1.08 -4.61 11.93
CA LEU A 63 -2.11 -3.59 12.06
C LEU A 63 -2.25 -3.21 13.54
N GLU A 64 -2.22 -1.92 13.83
CA GLU A 64 -2.50 -1.34 15.13
C GLU A 64 -3.44 -0.15 14.94
N LEU A 65 -4.64 -0.25 15.51
CA LEU A 65 -5.59 0.84 15.66
C LEU A 65 -5.54 1.29 17.12
N ILE A 66 -5.21 2.55 17.35
CA ILE A 66 -5.02 3.10 18.68
C ILE A 66 -6.04 4.23 18.88
N ASP A 67 -6.84 4.11 19.92
CA ASP A 67 -7.75 5.14 20.43
C ASP A 67 -7.28 5.50 21.86
N ARG A 68 -6.47 6.57 21.97
CA ARG A 68 -5.89 6.97 23.26
C ARG A 68 -6.92 7.58 24.20
N GLU A 69 -8.00 8.17 23.67
CA GLU A 69 -9.09 8.74 24.47
C GLU A 69 -9.80 7.65 25.29
N LYS A 70 -9.95 6.47 24.69
CA LYS A 70 -10.63 5.32 25.31
C LYS A 70 -9.67 4.25 25.85
N ASP A 71 -8.36 4.55 25.86
CA ASP A 71 -7.29 3.61 26.18
C ASP A 71 -7.45 2.24 25.50
N ARG A 72 -7.81 2.27 24.21
CA ARG A 72 -8.12 1.07 23.43
C ARG A 72 -7.10 0.87 22.32
N LYS A 73 -6.60 -0.36 22.24
CA LYS A 73 -5.77 -0.84 21.13
C LYS A 73 -6.45 -2.05 20.48
N VAL A 74 -6.60 -2.02 19.16
CA VAL A 74 -7.03 -3.17 18.36
C VAL A 74 -5.89 -3.55 17.44
N THR A 75 -5.54 -4.83 17.45
CA THR A 75 -4.43 -5.39 16.68
C THR A 75 -4.94 -6.37 15.62
N LEU A 76 -4.04 -6.81 14.75
CA LEU A 76 -4.37 -7.86 13.77
C LEU A 76 -4.88 -9.15 14.44
N ASN A 77 -4.39 -9.49 15.63
CA ASN A 77 -4.83 -10.69 16.34
C ASN A 77 -6.32 -10.61 16.74
N ASP A 78 -6.82 -9.41 16.99
CA ASP A 78 -8.22 -9.17 17.37
C ASP A 78 -9.16 -9.23 16.16
N LEU A 79 -8.64 -9.01 14.94
CA LEU A 79 -9.42 -8.96 13.70
C LEU A 79 -9.26 -10.21 12.82
N GLY A 80 -8.26 -11.05 13.10
CA GLY A 80 -7.88 -12.19 12.28
C GLY A 80 -6.98 -11.83 11.11
N SER A 81 -6.40 -12.85 10.47
CA SER A 81 -5.53 -12.66 9.31
C SER A 81 -6.33 -12.19 8.09
N SER A 82 -5.86 -11.12 7.43
CA SER A 82 -6.46 -10.62 6.18
C SER A 82 -5.47 -10.70 5.02
N ILE A 83 -5.99 -11.06 3.85
CA ILE A 83 -5.28 -11.09 2.56
C ILE A 83 -5.93 -10.03 1.67
N GLY A 84 -5.12 -9.26 0.96
CA GLY A 84 -5.61 -8.26 0.01
C GLY A 84 -4.56 -7.96 -1.05
N ASN A 85 -4.88 -7.03 -1.94
CA ASN A 85 -3.96 -6.57 -2.98
C ASN A 85 -3.61 -5.10 -2.72
N ALA A 86 -2.32 -4.78 -2.79
CA ALA A 86 -1.86 -3.40 -2.90
C ALA A 86 -1.63 -3.10 -4.39
N GLU A 87 -2.13 -1.97 -4.85
CA GLU A 87 -2.07 -1.60 -6.26
C GLU A 87 -1.50 -0.20 -6.41
N TYR A 88 -0.68 0.02 -7.44
CA TYR A 88 -0.35 1.37 -7.86
C TYR A 88 -0.06 1.47 -9.35
N THR A 89 -0.29 2.67 -9.88
CA THR A 89 -0.11 3.00 -11.28
C THR A 89 0.89 4.14 -11.42
N THR A 90 1.76 4.07 -12.42
CA THR A 90 2.71 5.14 -12.76
C THR A 90 2.69 5.44 -14.24
N GLY A 91 2.89 6.70 -14.61
CA GLY A 91 2.93 7.16 -16.00
C GLY A 91 1.61 7.75 -16.49
N LEU A 92 1.53 7.97 -17.80
CA LEU A 92 0.42 8.64 -18.48
C LEU A 92 0.11 7.87 -19.76
N LEU A 93 -1.18 7.63 -20.00
CA LEU A 93 -1.69 7.16 -21.28
C LEU A 93 -2.51 8.30 -21.89
N LEU A 94 -2.09 8.78 -23.06
CA LEU A 94 -2.76 9.84 -23.84
C LEU A 94 -3.61 9.26 -24.97
#